data_AF-A0A6F9BFE6-F1
#
_entry.id   AF-A0A6F9BFE6-F1
#
_cell.length_a   1.000
_cell.length_b   1.000
_cell.length_c   1.000
_cell.angle_alpha   90.00
_cell.angle_beta   90.00
_cell.angle_gamma   90.00
#
_symmetry.space_group_name_H-M   'P 1'
#
loop_
_entity.id
_entity.type
_entity.pdbx_description
1 polymer ?
#
loop_
_entity_poly.entity_id
_entity_poly.type
_entity_poly.pdbx_seq_one_letter_code
_entity_poly.pdbx_strand_id
1 'polypeptide(L)'
;MGGVCSLTKGGGVNEYGKTDEMAITLAQSLGQNIGIFSDKKRILNGECKCDDRWSGCIMDDVGFYLPKRFSNCNVEEYHNFLNSGGGACLFNKPLKLLDPPECGNGLVEPGEECDCGSPAECEREGEKCCQKCTLTQGSKCSDGLCCNNCQVQVTMHCHNTHTHAYMHAYTC
;
A
#
# COMPACT_ATOMS: atom_id res chain seq x y z
N MET A 1 9.02 8.04 -13.99
CA MET A 1 9.20 7.21 -12.77
C MET A 1 9.20 8.09 -11.54
N GLY A 2 8.72 7.58 -10.41
CA GLY A 2 8.55 8.33 -9.16
C GLY A 2 7.54 9.48 -9.30
N GLY A 3 6.54 9.32 -10.17
CA GLY A 3 5.59 10.37 -10.52
C GLY A 3 4.45 10.54 -9.51
N VAL A 4 4.23 9.57 -8.62
CA VAL A 4 3.14 9.62 -7.65
C VAL A 4 3.17 10.91 -6.83
N CYS A 5 1.99 11.45 -6.52
CA CYS A 5 1.79 12.76 -5.87
C CYS A 5 2.10 14.01 -6.73
N SER A 6 2.53 13.85 -7.98
CA SER A 6 2.76 14.97 -8.91
C SER A 6 1.55 15.24 -9.81
N LEU A 7 1.14 16.51 -9.93
CA LEU A 7 0.09 16.92 -10.87
C LEU A 7 0.47 16.69 -12.35
N THR A 8 1.75 16.73 -12.69
CA THR A 8 2.23 16.64 -14.08
C THR A 8 2.85 15.30 -14.42
N LYS A 9 3.17 14.48 -13.42
CA LYS A 9 3.88 13.20 -13.59
C LYS A 9 3.16 12.01 -12.95
N GLY A 10 2.15 12.22 -12.12
CA GLY A 10 1.42 11.18 -11.38
C GLY A 10 0.38 10.47 -12.22
N GLY A 11 0.80 9.88 -13.34
CA GLY A 11 -0.07 9.21 -14.28
C GLY A 11 0.65 8.15 -15.10
N GLY A 12 -0.12 7.43 -15.90
CA GLY A 12 0.36 6.39 -16.80
C GLY A 12 -0.69 6.12 -17.88
N VAL A 13 -0.27 5.46 -18.95
CA VAL A 13 -1.17 5.04 -20.04
C VAL A 13 -1.00 3.54 -20.21
N ASN A 14 -2.12 2.83 -20.21
CA ASN A 14 -2.14 1.38 -20.41
C ASN A 14 -2.93 1.08 -21.69
N GLU A 15 -2.41 0.15 -22.49
CA GLU A 15 -3.11 -0.36 -23.66
C GLU A 15 -4.28 -1.27 -23.24
N TYR A 16 -5.30 -1.33 -24.09
CA TYR A 16 -6.44 -2.22 -23.90
C TYR A 16 -6.03 -3.69 -24.09
N GLY A 17 -6.54 -4.57 -23.23
CA GLY A 17 -6.28 -6.01 -23.29
C GLY A 17 -7.31 -6.80 -22.50
N LYS A 18 -7.01 -8.07 -22.20
CA LYS A 18 -7.85 -8.85 -21.26
C LYS A 18 -7.71 -8.30 -19.85
N THR A 19 -8.71 -8.53 -19.00
CA THR A 19 -8.72 -8.04 -17.60
C THR A 19 -7.44 -8.38 -16.85
N ASP A 20 -6.97 -9.63 -16.92
CA ASP A 20 -5.76 -10.04 -16.21
C ASP A 20 -4.48 -9.40 -16.77
N GLU A 21 -4.38 -9.26 -18.09
CA GLU A 21 -3.25 -8.59 -18.76
C GLU A 21 -3.21 -7.10 -18.42
N MET A 22 -4.36 -6.44 -18.44
CA MET A 22 -4.49 -5.03 -18.04
C MET A 22 -4.17 -4.82 -16.56
N ALA A 23 -4.47 -5.79 -15.68
CA ALA A 23 -4.08 -5.71 -14.28
C ALA A 23 -2.55 -5.72 -14.12
N ILE A 24 -1.83 -6.50 -14.94
CA ILE A 24 -0.36 -6.52 -14.93
C ILE A 24 0.21 -5.21 -15.48
N THR A 25 -0.29 -4.71 -16.61
CA THR A 25 0.22 -3.45 -17.18
C THR A 25 -0.07 -2.27 -16.25
N LEU A 26 -1.24 -2.25 -15.61
CA LEU A 26 -1.57 -1.26 -14.58
C LEU A 26 -0.62 -1.37 -13.38
N ALA A 27 -0.35 -2.58 -12.89
CA ALA A 27 0.58 -2.81 -11.77
C ALA A 27 2.00 -2.35 -12.12
N GLN A 28 2.47 -2.59 -13.34
CA GLN A 28 3.75 -2.08 -13.85
C GLN A 28 3.78 -0.55 -13.91
N SER A 29 2.75 0.06 -14.50
CA SER A 29 2.62 1.52 -14.62
C SER A 29 2.58 2.20 -13.25
N LEU A 30 1.83 1.64 -12.30
CA LEU A 30 1.81 2.11 -10.91
C LEU A 30 3.16 1.88 -10.24
N GLY A 31 3.80 0.72 -10.44
CA GLY A 31 5.16 0.40 -9.99
C GLY A 31 6.16 1.48 -10.36
N GLN A 32 6.16 1.90 -11.62
CA GLN A 32 6.98 3.01 -12.10
C GLN A 32 6.66 4.34 -11.43
N ASN A 33 5.38 4.61 -11.14
CA ASN A 33 4.97 5.81 -10.42
C ASN A 33 5.39 5.80 -8.96
N ILE A 34 5.44 4.65 -8.30
CA ILE A 34 5.94 4.47 -6.93
C ILE A 34 7.45 4.17 -6.87
N GLY A 35 8.18 4.48 -7.93
CA GLY A 35 9.65 4.48 -7.93
C GLY A 35 10.32 3.15 -8.22
N ILE A 36 9.57 2.12 -8.63
CA ILE A 36 10.12 0.83 -9.06
C ILE A 36 10.51 0.93 -10.53
N PHE A 37 11.76 0.61 -10.87
CA PHE A 37 12.26 0.78 -12.24
C PHE A 37 12.91 -0.46 -12.83
N SER A 38 13.21 -1.49 -12.03
CA SER A 38 13.87 -2.73 -12.45
C SER A 38 15.16 -2.46 -13.21
N ASP A 39 16.26 -2.27 -12.49
CA ASP A 39 17.58 -2.06 -13.11
C ASP A 39 18.02 -3.26 -13.96
N LYS A 40 17.97 -3.11 -15.29
CA LYS A 40 18.41 -4.13 -16.26
C LYS A 40 19.86 -4.56 -16.04
N LYS A 41 20.75 -3.69 -15.53
CA LYS A 41 22.13 -4.08 -15.21
C LYS A 41 22.18 -5.01 -14.02
N ARG A 42 21.40 -4.75 -12.97
CA ARG A 42 21.27 -5.63 -11.80
C ARG A 42 20.62 -6.97 -12.15
N ILE A 43 19.74 -6.99 -13.15
CA ILE A 43 19.19 -8.25 -13.68
C ILE A 43 20.27 -9.02 -14.46
N LEU A 44 20.98 -8.36 -15.38
CA LEU A 44 22.00 -8.98 -16.23
C LEU A 44 23.23 -9.49 -15.47
N ASN A 45 23.65 -8.80 -14.41
CA ASN A 45 24.76 -9.22 -13.55
C ASN A 45 24.33 -10.28 -12.49
N GLY A 46 23.03 -10.60 -12.43
CA GLY A 46 22.46 -11.58 -11.51
C GLY A 46 22.32 -11.11 -10.06
N GLU A 47 22.44 -9.81 -9.79
CA GLU A 47 22.20 -9.22 -8.47
C GLU A 47 20.70 -9.23 -8.11
N CYS A 48 19.86 -8.92 -9.11
CA CYS A 48 18.41 -9.01 -9.01
C CYS A 48 17.90 -10.22 -9.75
N LYS A 49 17.22 -11.12 -9.01
CA LYS A 49 16.60 -12.31 -9.56
C LYS A 49 15.12 -12.32 -9.22
N CYS A 50 14.31 -12.73 -10.19
CA CYS A 50 12.95 -13.14 -9.94
C CYS A 50 12.95 -14.60 -9.45
N ASP A 51 12.41 -14.83 -8.26
CA ASP A 51 12.33 -16.18 -7.69
C ASP A 51 11.27 -17.04 -8.42
N ASP A 52 10.23 -16.39 -8.98
CA ASP A 52 9.23 -17.05 -9.83
C ASP A 52 9.73 -17.17 -11.26
N ARG A 53 10.42 -18.28 -11.54
CA ARG A 53 10.94 -18.58 -12.89
C ARG A 53 9.86 -19.03 -13.88
N TRP A 54 8.65 -19.33 -13.42
CA TRP A 54 7.58 -19.83 -14.28
C TRP A 54 6.80 -18.69 -14.89
N SER A 55 6.28 -17.81 -14.04
CA SER A 55 5.47 -16.67 -14.47
C SER A 55 6.26 -15.38 -14.59
N GLY A 56 7.49 -15.33 -14.08
CA GLY A 56 8.28 -14.10 -14.01
C GLY A 56 7.76 -13.13 -12.94
N CYS A 57 8.34 -11.94 -12.92
CA CYS A 57 7.98 -10.88 -11.97
C CYS A 57 7.27 -9.73 -12.69
N ILE A 58 6.42 -9.00 -11.95
CA ILE A 58 5.56 -7.95 -12.51
C ILE A 58 6.36 -6.93 -13.29
N MET A 59 7.55 -6.54 -12.83
CA MET A 59 8.36 -5.50 -13.48
C MET A 59 9.33 -6.01 -14.55
N ASP A 60 9.26 -7.30 -14.88
CA ASP A 60 10.00 -7.86 -16.02
C ASP A 60 9.17 -7.75 -17.31
N ASP A 61 9.77 -8.08 -18.45
CA ASP A 61 9.04 -8.14 -19.72
C ASP A 61 7.93 -9.22 -19.63
N VAL A 62 6.68 -8.83 -19.92
CA VAL A 62 5.53 -9.73 -19.78
C VAL A 62 5.63 -10.86 -20.81
N GLY A 63 5.74 -12.10 -20.32
CA GLY A 63 5.78 -13.31 -21.13
C GLY A 63 4.39 -13.91 -21.38
N PHE A 64 4.37 -15.19 -21.79
CA PHE A 64 3.12 -15.93 -22.01
C PHE A 64 2.33 -16.19 -20.72
N TYR A 65 3.03 -16.32 -19.59
CA TYR A 65 2.43 -16.50 -18.27
C TYR A 65 2.37 -15.16 -17.55
N LEU A 66 1.24 -14.91 -16.87
CA LEU A 66 1.02 -13.64 -16.18
C LEU A 66 1.71 -13.64 -14.81
N PRO A 67 2.65 -12.70 -14.55
CA PRO A 67 3.33 -12.60 -13.27
C PRO A 67 2.36 -12.15 -12.17
N LYS A 68 2.60 -12.56 -10.93
CA LYS A 68 1.75 -12.16 -9.78
C LYS A 68 2.54 -11.56 -8.62
N ARG A 69 3.86 -11.41 -8.78
CA ARG A 69 4.76 -11.02 -7.70
C ARG A 69 5.78 -10.00 -8.18
N PHE A 70 6.13 -9.08 -7.30
CA PHE A 70 7.33 -8.25 -7.45
C PHE A 70 8.56 -9.05 -7.00
N SER A 71 9.73 -8.73 -7.56
CA SER A 71 11.00 -9.29 -7.07
C SER A 71 11.42 -8.61 -5.77
N ASN A 72 12.37 -9.21 -5.04
CA ASN A 72 12.94 -8.60 -3.83
C ASN A 72 13.61 -7.25 -4.12
N CYS A 73 14.22 -7.10 -5.30
CA CYS A 73 14.80 -5.81 -5.71
C CYS A 73 13.73 -4.74 -5.95
N ASN A 74 12.56 -5.11 -6.46
CA ASN A 74 11.47 -4.13 -6.64
C ASN A 74 10.94 -3.63 -5.29
N VAL A 75 10.90 -4.52 -4.28
CA VAL A 75 10.54 -4.14 -2.92
C VAL A 75 11.60 -3.20 -2.32
N GLU A 76 12.88 -3.49 -2.51
CA GLU A 76 13.99 -2.61 -2.11
C GLU A 76 13.90 -1.23 -2.78
N GLU A 77 13.66 -1.18 -4.10
CA GLU A 77 13.48 0.07 -4.86
C GLU A 77 12.32 0.91 -4.31
N TYR A 78 11.18 0.27 -4.01
CA TYR A 78 10.03 0.95 -3.40
C TYR A 78 10.37 1.52 -2.01
N HIS A 79 11.05 0.75 -1.15
CA HIS A 79 11.50 1.25 0.14
C HIS A 79 12.46 2.43 0.02
N ASN A 80 13.42 2.36 -0.90
CA ASN A 80 14.35 3.45 -1.17
C ASN A 80 13.61 4.70 -1.67
N PHE A 81 12.60 4.53 -2.52
CA PHE A 81 11.74 5.63 -2.98
C PHE A 81 11.03 6.31 -1.81
N LEU A 82 10.37 5.54 -0.93
CA LEU A 82 9.72 6.09 0.27
C LEU A 82 10.71 6.78 1.21
N ASN A 83 11.86 6.14 1.50
CA ASN A 83 12.91 6.68 2.37
C ASN A 83 13.53 7.97 1.81
N SER A 84 13.53 8.15 0.49
CA SER A 84 13.96 9.40 -0.16
C SER A 84 12.96 10.55 -0.08
N GLY A 85 11.79 10.33 0.56
CA GLY A 85 10.70 11.30 0.67
C GLY A 85 9.68 11.24 -0.47
N GLY A 86 9.77 10.25 -1.35
CA GLY A 86 8.77 9.97 -2.37
C GLY A 86 7.46 9.44 -1.78
N GLY A 87 6.34 9.65 -2.47
CA GLY A 87 5.06 9.04 -2.09
C GLY A 87 4.38 9.67 -0.87
N ALA A 88 4.69 10.91 -0.49
CA ALA A 88 4.11 11.57 0.68
C ALA A 88 2.56 11.56 0.74
N CYS A 89 1.89 11.56 -0.41
CA CYS A 89 0.42 11.49 -0.54
C CYS A 89 -0.16 10.06 -0.43
N LEU A 90 0.65 9.03 -0.19
CA LEU A 90 0.16 7.64 -0.10
C LEU A 90 -0.22 7.22 1.32
N PHE A 91 -0.01 8.10 2.30
CA PHE A 91 -0.22 7.79 3.72
C PHE A 91 -1.59 8.22 4.25
N ASN A 92 -2.49 8.72 3.39
CA ASN A 92 -3.87 8.95 3.77
C ASN A 92 -4.76 7.76 3.38
N LYS A 93 -5.52 7.26 4.35
CA LYS A 93 -6.54 6.22 4.12
C LYS A 93 -7.75 6.86 3.43
N PRO A 94 -8.33 6.24 2.38
CA PRO A 94 -9.53 6.76 1.74
C PRO A 94 -10.73 6.68 2.69
N LEU A 95 -11.65 7.65 2.59
CA LEU A 95 -12.83 7.75 3.47
C LEU A 95 -14.08 7.04 2.92
N LYS A 96 -14.11 6.77 1.61
CA LYS A 96 -15.26 6.17 0.94
C LYS A 96 -14.82 5.57 -0.38
N LEU A 97 -15.28 4.35 -0.67
CA LEU A 97 -15.15 3.75 -1.98
C LEU A 97 -16.37 4.03 -2.88
N LEU A 98 -16.24 3.73 -4.17
CA LEU A 98 -17.36 3.83 -5.11
C LEU A 98 -18.34 2.66 -4.94
N ASP A 99 -17.87 1.57 -4.34
CA ASP A 99 -18.65 0.38 -4.02
C ASP A 99 -19.49 0.59 -2.74
N PRO A 100 -20.53 -0.24 -2.52
CA PRO A 100 -21.27 -0.26 -1.26
C PRO A 100 -20.35 -0.58 -0.07
N PRO A 101 -20.63 -0.05 1.14
CA PRO A 101 -19.85 -0.36 2.35
C PRO A 101 -19.71 -1.86 2.61
N GLU A 102 -18.50 -2.30 2.93
CA GLU A 102 -18.18 -3.71 3.23
C GLU A 102 -17.36 -3.88 4.50
N CYS A 103 -18.01 -4.37 5.56
CA CYS A 103 -17.35 -4.64 6.83
C CYS A 103 -16.30 -5.75 6.72
N GLY A 104 -15.04 -5.42 7.02
CA GLY A 104 -13.89 -6.30 6.98
C GLY A 104 -12.94 -6.04 5.81
N ASN A 105 -13.14 -4.94 5.07
CA ASN A 105 -12.23 -4.49 4.00
C ASN A 105 -11.11 -3.58 4.54
N GLY A 106 -11.16 -3.26 5.83
CA GLY A 106 -10.19 -2.44 6.53
C GLY A 106 -10.35 -0.96 6.23
N LEU A 107 -11.51 -0.48 5.76
CA LEU A 107 -11.85 0.92 5.57
C LEU A 107 -13.07 1.26 6.42
N VAL A 108 -13.02 2.36 7.16
CA VAL A 108 -14.19 2.79 7.94
C VAL A 108 -15.14 3.53 7.00
N GLU A 109 -16.26 2.89 6.66
CA GLU A 109 -17.24 3.39 5.71
C GLU A 109 -18.53 3.87 6.40
N PRO A 110 -19.45 4.58 5.69
CA PRO A 110 -20.69 5.05 6.29
C PRO A 110 -21.52 3.91 6.90
N GLY A 111 -21.72 3.97 8.23
CA GLY A 111 -22.44 2.94 9.00
C GLY A 111 -21.54 2.13 9.93
N GLU A 112 -20.22 2.29 9.82
CA GLU A 112 -19.23 1.59 10.63
C GLU A 112 -18.54 2.55 11.60
N GLU A 113 -18.13 2.04 12.77
CA GLU A 113 -17.34 2.80 13.75
C GLU A 113 -15.85 2.41 13.71
N CYS A 114 -15.54 1.24 13.15
CA CYS A 114 -14.21 0.68 13.01
C CYS A 114 -14.21 -0.38 11.92
N ASP A 115 -13.04 -0.64 11.33
CA ASP A 115 -12.81 -1.81 10.48
C ASP A 115 -11.32 -2.17 10.55
N CYS A 116 -11.01 -3.27 11.23
CA CYS A 116 -9.65 -3.81 11.42
C CYS A 116 -9.20 -4.75 10.28
N GLY A 117 -9.99 -4.86 9.21
CA GLY A 117 -9.70 -5.69 8.04
C GLY A 117 -10.27 -7.10 8.15
N SER A 118 -9.61 -8.02 7.46
CA SER A 118 -10.00 -9.43 7.47
C SER A 118 -9.86 -10.03 8.89
N PRO A 119 -10.51 -11.16 9.20
CA PRO A 119 -10.39 -11.80 10.51
C PRO A 119 -8.93 -12.05 10.96
N ALA A 120 -8.04 -12.40 10.03
CA ALA A 120 -6.62 -12.62 10.29
C ALA A 120 -5.81 -11.33 10.48
N GLU A 121 -6.31 -10.19 9.99
CA GLU A 121 -5.75 -8.86 10.28
C GLU A 121 -6.21 -8.37 11.65
N CYS A 122 -7.51 -8.47 11.93
CA CYS A 122 -8.08 -8.12 13.23
C CYS A 122 -7.43 -8.89 14.40
N GLU A 123 -7.15 -10.19 14.23
CA GLU A 123 -6.45 -11.00 15.25
C GLU A 123 -5.06 -10.44 15.58
N ARG A 124 -4.37 -9.86 14.58
CA ARG A 124 -3.08 -9.21 14.79
C ARG A 124 -3.22 -7.86 15.48
N GLU A 125 -4.22 -7.07 15.08
CA GLU A 125 -4.49 -5.74 15.63
C GLU A 125 -5.98 -5.38 15.48
N GLY A 126 -6.64 -5.03 16.59
CA GLY A 126 -8.00 -4.48 16.58
C GLY A 126 -9.13 -5.40 17.01
N GLU A 127 -8.94 -6.73 17.08
CA GLU A 127 -9.99 -7.69 17.48
C GLU A 127 -10.64 -7.37 18.84
N LYS A 128 -9.85 -6.90 19.82
CA LYS A 128 -10.37 -6.53 21.15
C LYS A 128 -11.23 -5.26 21.14
N CYS A 129 -11.03 -4.43 20.14
CA CYS A 129 -11.54 -3.07 20.07
C CYS A 129 -12.71 -2.94 19.08
N CYS A 130 -12.81 -3.84 18.10
CA CYS A 130 -13.81 -3.81 17.04
C CYS A 130 -14.51 -5.17 16.90
N GLN A 131 -15.84 -5.15 16.90
CA GLN A 131 -16.67 -6.33 16.71
C GLN A 131 -17.78 -6.01 15.71
N LYS A 132 -17.82 -6.73 14.58
CA LYS A 132 -18.80 -6.50 13.49
C LYS A 132 -18.85 -5.02 13.06
N CYS A 133 -17.66 -4.44 12.84
CA CYS A 133 -17.45 -3.04 12.48
C CYS A 133 -18.08 -2.00 13.43
N THR A 134 -18.25 -2.39 14.70
CA THR A 134 -18.70 -1.54 15.80
C THR A 134 -17.66 -1.56 16.91
N LEU A 135 -17.37 -0.40 17.52
CA LEU A 135 -16.41 -0.36 18.62
C LEU A 135 -16.96 -1.09 19.84
N THR A 136 -16.09 -1.84 20.52
CA THR A 136 -16.45 -2.45 21.80
C THR A 136 -16.63 -1.39 22.89
N GLN A 137 -17.35 -1.73 23.96
CA GLN A 137 -17.64 -0.76 25.03
C GLN A 137 -16.35 -0.20 25.65
N GLY A 138 -16.22 1.13 25.64
CA GLY A 138 -15.06 1.85 26.18
C GLY A 138 -13.92 2.07 25.18
N SER A 139 -14.00 1.49 23.99
CA SER A 139 -13.04 1.69 22.90
C SER A 139 -13.24 3.05 22.23
N LYS A 140 -12.14 3.65 21.78
CA LYS A 140 -12.06 4.93 21.05
C LYS A 140 -11.36 4.81 19.70
N CYS A 141 -10.71 3.68 19.45
CA CYS A 141 -10.06 3.30 18.20
C CYS A 141 -10.00 1.77 18.13
N SER A 142 -9.71 1.21 16.94
CA SER A 142 -9.52 -0.23 16.75
C SER A 142 -8.07 -0.60 16.46
N ASP A 143 -7.54 -0.05 15.38
CA ASP A 143 -6.21 -0.31 14.82
C ASP A 143 -5.51 1.01 14.46
N GLY A 144 -4.21 0.92 14.17
CA GLY A 144 -3.40 2.01 13.61
C GLY A 144 -2.40 2.61 14.60
N LEU A 145 -1.46 3.39 14.07
CA LEU A 145 -0.30 3.90 14.82
C LEU A 145 -0.65 4.77 16.04
N CYS A 146 -1.83 5.42 16.03
CA CYS A 146 -2.33 6.19 17.17
C CYS A 146 -3.21 5.38 18.13
N CYS A 147 -3.46 4.10 17.88
CA CYS A 147 -4.30 3.28 18.74
C CYS A 147 -3.45 2.41 19.65
N ASN A 148 -3.71 2.47 20.96
CA ASN A 148 -3.09 1.56 21.91
C ASN A 148 -4.11 1.12 22.95
N ASN A 149 -4.30 -0.20 23.09
CA ASN A 149 -5.29 -0.79 23.98
C ASN A 149 -6.67 -0.14 23.82
N CYS A 150 -7.11 0.04 22.57
CA CYS A 150 -8.38 0.66 22.19
C CYS A 150 -8.54 2.14 22.59
N GLN A 151 -7.46 2.82 23.00
CA GLN A 151 -7.46 4.25 23.32
C GLN A 151 -6.58 5.03 22.35
N VAL A 152 -7.01 6.25 22.04
CA VAL A 152 -6.24 7.17 21.19
C VAL A 152 -5.02 7.66 21.98
N GLN A 153 -3.83 7.49 21.44
CA GLN A 153 -2.61 8.08 21.97
C GLN A 153 -2.55 9.56 21.61
N VAL A 154 -2.28 10.41 22.61
CA VAL A 154 -2.15 11.87 22.43
C VAL A 154 -0.69 12.28 22.16
N THR A 155 0.20 11.33 21.91
CA THR A 155 1.61 11.61 21.62
C THR A 155 1.82 12.01 20.16
N MET A 156 2.58 13.09 19.93
CA MET A 156 2.80 13.77 18.64
C MET A 156 3.56 12.96 17.56
N HIS A 157 3.64 11.63 17.69
CA HIS A 157 4.48 10.76 16.85
C HIS A 157 3.74 9.48 16.38
N CYS A 158 2.51 9.60 15.89
CA CYS A 158 1.82 8.47 15.23
C CYS A 158 2.17 8.33 13.74
N HIS A 159 3.43 8.58 13.36
CA HIS A 159 3.87 8.47 11.97
C HIS A 159 5.03 7.49 11.85
N ASN A 160 5.12 6.82 10.71
CA ASN A 160 6.30 6.06 10.34
C ASN A 160 7.49 7.03 10.17
N THR A 161 8.52 6.90 11.01
CA THR A 161 9.69 7.80 11.11
C THR A 161 10.64 7.75 9.91
N HIS A 162 10.26 7.09 8.83
CA HIS A 162 11.12 6.84 7.66
C HIS A 162 11.29 8.05 6.72
N THR A 163 10.59 9.16 6.94
CA THR A 163 10.71 10.37 6.12
C THR A 163 11.29 11.53 6.92
N HIS A 164 12.62 11.60 7.01
CA HIS A 164 13.35 12.72 7.61
C HIS A 164 13.10 14.09 6.94
N ALA A 165 12.35 14.15 5.83
CA ALA A 165 12.20 15.36 5.00
C ALA A 165 10.88 16.13 5.15
N TYR A 166 9.84 15.57 5.80
CA TYR A 166 8.56 16.25 5.96
C TYR A 166 8.07 16.18 7.41
N MET A 167 8.70 17.00 8.25
CA MET A 167 8.24 17.28 9.59
C MET A 167 7.01 18.21 9.53
N HIS A 168 5.85 17.67 9.16
CA HIS A 168 4.56 18.32 9.39
C HIS A 168 3.64 17.34 10.11
N ALA A 169 3.52 17.58 11.41
CA ALA A 169 2.64 16.89 12.33
C ALA A 169 1.18 16.99 11.88
N TYR A 170 0.46 15.87 11.93
CA TYR A 170 -0.98 15.90 12.05
C TYR A 170 -1.35 15.48 13.48
N THR A 171 -1.97 16.41 14.19
CA THR A 171 -2.79 16.16 15.39
C THR A 171 -3.88 15.14 15.06
N CYS A 172 -4.14 14.22 15.99
CA CYS A 172 -5.31 13.34 15.98
C CYS A 172 -6.60 14.12 15.74
#